data_AF-A0A2S5MZ40-F1
#
_entry.id   AF-A0A2S5MZ40-F1
#
_cell.length_a   1.000
_cell.length_b   1.000
_cell.length_c   1.000
_cell.angle_alpha   90.00
_cell.angle_beta   90.00
_cell.angle_gamma   90.00
#
_symmetry.space_group_name_H-M   'P 1'
#
loop_
_entity.id
_entity.type
_entity.pdbx_description
1 polymer ?
#
loop_
_entity_poly.entity_id
_entity_poly.type
_entity_poly.pdbx_seq_one_letter_code
_entity_poly.pdbx_strand_id
1 'polypeptide(L)'
;MTVLMPYIPPNVYLLADNLDAALAAGEDIMKATLNWGTGADRDGAAIASKRAAQRTVLENVRTLEQVLVARVLKSRERSEEIAKRDPRFATVARLYNAGTAILIEAVSDFGDPASIDFENGGGAVAFLRTRGLLTEEAPGPADGQTLKFRDNFLVAGRIRLGTLLDLVAMYLDTLETHFDLFSDVATEPDLLPGEIDPDAVQLDPSSTGGIELDEPSAAAQEASDDCTEEDGAMSSDADSLRDALLEVRNLVALDQR
;
A
#
# COMPACT_ATOMS: atom_id res chain seq x y z
N MET A 1 31.13 15.80 -27.61
CA MET A 1 30.37 16.55 -26.58
C MET A 1 29.56 15.49 -25.86
N THR A 2 30.14 14.89 -24.81
CA THR A 2 29.52 13.81 -24.06
C THR A 2 28.37 14.40 -23.25
N VAL A 3 27.14 14.06 -23.64
CA VAL A 3 25.96 14.32 -22.84
C VAL A 3 26.07 13.37 -21.64
N LEU A 4 26.60 13.88 -20.52
CA LEU A 4 26.48 13.21 -19.23
C LEU A 4 24.98 13.13 -18.95
N MET A 5 24.39 11.96 -19.17
CA MET A 5 23.01 11.71 -18.77
C MET A 5 22.89 11.95 -17.26
N PRO A 6 21.79 12.57 -16.79
CA PRO A 6 21.58 12.81 -15.38
C PRO A 6 21.40 11.46 -14.66
N TYR A 7 22.34 11.10 -13.81
CA TYR A 7 22.19 9.96 -12.90
C TYR A 7 21.07 10.26 -11.90
N ILE A 8 19.96 9.53 -12.00
CA ILE A 8 18.83 9.64 -11.06
C ILE A 8 19.11 8.72 -9.86
N PRO A 9 19.19 9.25 -8.64
CA PRO A 9 19.42 8.43 -7.45
C PRO A 9 18.29 7.40 -7.22
N PRO A 10 18.58 6.13 -6.85
CA PRO A 10 17.56 5.09 -6.67
C PRO A 10 16.46 5.42 -5.65
N ASN A 11 16.78 6.26 -4.65
CA ASN A 11 15.80 6.69 -3.64
C ASN A 11 14.71 7.62 -4.22
N VAL A 12 14.94 8.24 -5.39
CA VAL A 12 13.93 9.05 -6.09
C VAL A 12 12.84 8.14 -6.68
N TYR A 13 13.20 7.02 -7.29
CA TYR A 13 12.22 6.03 -7.78
C TYR A 13 11.40 5.41 -6.65
N LEU A 14 12.06 5.06 -5.53
CA LEU A 14 11.35 4.55 -4.36
C LEU A 14 10.41 5.60 -3.75
N LEU A 15 10.76 6.88 -3.82
CA LEU A 15 9.87 7.95 -3.41
C LEU A 15 8.64 7.99 -4.31
N ALA A 16 8.84 8.03 -5.63
CA ALA A 16 7.76 8.03 -6.61
C ALA A 16 6.80 6.84 -6.41
N ASP A 17 7.33 5.62 -6.29
CA ASP A 17 6.54 4.40 -6.04
C ASP A 17 5.67 4.50 -4.77
N ASN A 18 6.19 5.08 -3.69
CA ASN A 18 5.38 5.28 -2.49
C ASN A 18 4.30 6.36 -2.67
N LEU A 19 4.55 7.40 -3.48
CA LEU A 19 3.54 8.42 -3.80
C LEU A 19 2.45 7.83 -4.70
N ASP A 20 2.82 7.05 -5.71
CA ASP A 20 1.88 6.34 -6.59
C ASP A 20 1.02 5.34 -5.81
N ALA A 21 1.64 4.53 -4.96
CA ALA A 21 0.91 3.59 -4.10
C ALA A 21 -0.04 4.31 -3.14
N ALA A 22 0.32 5.50 -2.66
CA ALA A 22 -0.55 6.34 -1.85
C ALA A 22 -1.75 6.86 -2.68
N LEU A 23 -1.51 7.36 -3.90
CA LEU A 23 -2.58 7.80 -4.81
C LEU A 23 -3.55 6.66 -5.13
N ALA A 24 -3.02 5.49 -5.50
CA ALA A 24 -3.82 4.30 -5.78
C ALA A 24 -4.70 3.90 -4.58
N ALA A 25 -4.13 3.85 -3.37
CA ALA A 25 -4.89 3.55 -2.17
C ALA A 25 -6.00 4.59 -1.90
N GLY A 26 -5.71 5.87 -2.12
CA GLY A 26 -6.68 6.96 -1.99
C GLY A 26 -7.82 6.86 -3.00
N GLU A 27 -7.52 6.54 -4.25
CA GLU A 27 -8.52 6.30 -5.29
C GLU A 27 -9.40 5.09 -4.99
N ASP A 28 -8.82 4.02 -4.47
CA ASP A 28 -9.57 2.82 -4.12
C ASP A 28 -10.50 3.05 -2.92
N ILE A 29 -10.09 3.89 -1.95
CA ILE A 29 -11.01 4.40 -0.92
C ILE A 29 -12.18 5.13 -1.56
N MET A 30 -11.94 6.00 -2.55
CA MET A 30 -13.01 6.77 -3.21
C MET A 30 -13.96 5.91 -4.04
N LYS A 31 -13.50 4.77 -4.56
CA LYS A 31 -14.32 3.79 -5.28
C LYS A 31 -15.20 2.98 -4.32
N ALA A 32 -14.80 2.83 -3.06
CA ALA A 32 -15.58 2.10 -2.07
C ALA A 32 -16.95 2.75 -1.84
N THR A 33 -17.96 1.92 -1.63
CA THR A 33 -19.33 2.37 -1.39
C THR A 33 -19.95 1.52 -0.30
N LEU A 34 -20.50 2.17 0.73
CA LEU A 34 -21.15 1.49 1.84
C LEU A 34 -22.67 1.65 1.74
N ASN A 35 -23.38 0.53 1.62
CA ASN A 35 -24.84 0.51 1.65
C ASN A 35 -25.34 0.27 3.07
N TRP A 36 -25.96 1.29 3.66
CA TRP A 36 -26.66 1.16 4.92
C TRP A 36 -28.05 0.60 4.63
N GLY A 37 -28.24 -0.70 4.90
CA GLY A 37 -29.49 -1.40 4.57
C GLY A 37 -30.72 -0.77 5.23
N THR A 38 -31.90 -1.13 4.73
CA THR A 38 -33.18 -0.74 5.34
C THR A 38 -33.43 -1.54 6.62
N GLY A 39 -33.91 -0.90 7.70
CA GLY A 39 -34.27 -1.55 8.96
C GLY A 39 -35.56 -2.39 8.92
N ALA A 40 -36.11 -2.65 7.73
CA ALA A 40 -37.36 -3.39 7.54
C ALA A 40 -37.19 -4.92 7.63
N ASP A 41 -35.96 -5.43 7.61
CA ASP A 41 -35.70 -6.86 7.73
C ASP A 41 -36.08 -7.34 9.13
N ARG A 42 -36.89 -8.41 9.18
CA ARG A 42 -37.26 -9.08 10.44
C ARG A 42 -36.63 -10.47 10.57
N ASP A 43 -35.92 -10.91 9.54
CA ASP A 43 -35.19 -12.17 9.53
C ASP A 43 -33.77 -11.97 10.07
N GLY A 44 -33.41 -12.75 11.09
CA GLY A 44 -32.11 -12.67 11.74
C GLY A 44 -30.94 -13.01 10.79
N ALA A 45 -31.14 -13.95 9.87
CA ALA A 45 -30.10 -14.33 8.91
C ALA A 45 -29.83 -13.21 7.89
N ALA A 46 -30.88 -12.56 7.37
CA ALA A 46 -30.76 -11.39 6.51
C ALA A 46 -30.04 -10.22 7.20
N ILE A 47 -30.36 -9.94 8.46
CA ILE A 47 -29.69 -8.90 9.25
C ILE A 47 -28.20 -9.22 9.42
N ALA A 48 -27.86 -10.45 9.81
CA ALA A 48 -26.48 -10.88 10.00
C ALA A 48 -25.65 -10.75 8.71
N SER A 49 -26.20 -11.18 7.57
CA SER A 49 -25.54 -11.07 6.26
C SER A 49 -25.28 -9.60 5.87
N LYS A 50 -26.25 -8.70 6.08
CA LYS A 50 -26.06 -7.26 5.82
C LYS A 50 -24.98 -6.65 6.71
N ARG A 51 -24.93 -7.03 7.99
CA ARG A 51 -23.88 -6.55 8.92
C ARG A 51 -22.50 -7.06 8.55
N ALA A 52 -22.38 -8.32 8.12
CA ALA A 52 -21.13 -8.87 7.62
C ALA A 52 -20.64 -8.11 6.37
N ALA A 53 -21.53 -7.84 5.40
CA ALA A 53 -21.17 -7.07 4.21
C ALA A 53 -20.72 -5.64 4.54
N GLN A 54 -21.40 -4.97 5.49
CA GLN A 54 -20.99 -3.65 5.98
C GLN A 54 -19.61 -3.69 6.64
N ARG A 55 -19.35 -4.73 7.44
CA ARG A 55 -18.05 -4.95 8.09
C ARG A 55 -16.94 -5.09 7.07
N THR A 56 -17.11 -5.96 6.08
CA THR A 56 -16.11 -6.18 5.03
C THR A 56 -15.75 -4.89 4.31
N VAL A 57 -16.74 -4.06 3.95
CA VAL A 57 -16.46 -2.77 3.29
C VAL A 57 -15.68 -1.83 4.21
N LEU A 58 -16.06 -1.72 5.48
CA LEU A 58 -15.39 -0.83 6.44
C LEU A 58 -13.97 -1.30 6.77
N GLU A 59 -13.76 -2.61 6.90
CA GLU A 59 -12.44 -3.20 7.10
C GLU A 59 -11.55 -2.96 5.88
N ASN A 60 -12.05 -3.15 4.67
CA ASN A 60 -11.31 -2.85 3.44
C ASN A 60 -10.89 -1.38 3.37
N VAL A 61 -11.80 -0.45 3.65
CA VAL A 61 -11.48 1.00 3.67
C VAL A 61 -10.45 1.32 4.74
N ARG A 62 -10.56 0.70 5.92
CA ARG A 62 -9.58 0.86 7.00
C ARG A 62 -8.19 0.36 6.59
N THR A 63 -8.12 -0.79 5.92
CA THR A 63 -6.85 -1.34 5.40
C THR A 63 -6.25 -0.42 4.35
N LEU A 64 -7.04 0.07 3.39
CA LEU A 64 -6.58 1.03 2.39
C LEU A 64 -6.09 2.34 3.03
N GLU A 65 -6.79 2.82 4.06
CA GLU A 65 -6.38 3.99 4.84
C GLU A 65 -5.02 3.76 5.54
N GLN A 66 -4.80 2.58 6.13
CA GLN A 66 -3.52 2.22 6.74
C GLN A 66 -2.39 2.15 5.70
N VAL A 67 -2.66 1.58 4.53
CA VAL A 67 -1.70 1.56 3.41
C VAL A 67 -1.37 2.98 2.96
N LEU A 68 -2.38 3.82 2.72
CA LEU A 68 -2.21 5.23 2.35
C LEU A 68 -1.30 5.97 3.35
N VAL A 69 -1.58 5.84 4.65
CA VAL A 69 -0.78 6.51 5.69
C VAL A 69 0.64 5.95 5.74
N ALA A 70 0.82 4.63 5.69
CA ALA A 70 2.14 4.01 5.69
C ALA A 70 3.00 4.49 4.51
N ARG A 71 2.41 4.55 3.31
CA ARG A 71 3.08 5.02 2.09
C ARG A 71 3.43 6.50 2.14
N VAL A 72 2.55 7.33 2.69
CA VAL A 72 2.85 8.76 2.93
C VAL A 72 3.98 8.94 3.95
N LEU A 73 4.02 8.16 5.02
CA LEU A 73 5.11 8.24 5.99
C LEU A 73 6.44 7.77 5.41
N LYS A 74 6.42 6.69 4.61
CA LYS A 74 7.63 6.20 3.96
C LYS A 74 8.16 7.19 2.92
N SER A 75 7.28 7.83 2.14
CA SER A 75 7.69 8.87 1.19
C SER A 75 8.29 10.09 1.89
N ARG A 76 7.84 10.45 3.10
CA ARG A 76 8.48 11.53 3.88
C ARG A 76 9.92 11.22 4.27
N GLU A 77 10.19 10.02 4.76
CA GLU A 77 11.56 9.59 5.09
C GLU A 77 12.47 9.72 3.86
N ARG A 78 11.99 9.25 2.69
CA ARG A 78 12.75 9.35 1.42
C ARG A 78 12.90 10.79 0.94
N SER A 79 11.88 11.62 1.10
CA SER A 79 11.90 13.06 0.81
C SER A 79 13.02 13.76 1.60
N GLU A 80 13.22 13.43 2.87
CA GLU A 80 14.29 14.00 3.69
C GLU A 80 15.68 13.55 3.25
N GLU A 81 15.84 12.27 2.88
CA GLU A 81 17.09 11.74 2.34
C GLU A 81 17.49 12.46 1.05
N ILE A 82 16.51 12.73 0.17
CA ILE A 82 16.74 13.49 -1.07
C ILE A 82 17.08 14.94 -0.74
N ALA A 83 16.35 15.59 0.16
CA ALA A 83 16.61 16.98 0.57
C ALA A 83 18.02 17.20 1.14
N LYS A 84 18.58 16.20 1.84
CA LYS A 84 19.96 16.24 2.36
C LYS A 84 21.01 16.17 1.26
N ARG A 85 20.70 15.53 0.13
CA ARG A 85 21.62 15.32 -1.00
C ARG A 85 21.47 16.38 -2.08
N ASP A 86 20.26 16.88 -2.31
CA ASP A 86 19.95 17.93 -3.27
C ASP A 86 19.31 19.16 -2.59
N PRO A 87 20.10 20.20 -2.30
CA PRO A 87 19.62 21.44 -1.70
C PRO A 87 18.57 22.19 -2.54
N ARG A 88 18.51 21.96 -3.86
CA ARG A 88 17.53 22.63 -4.74
C ARG A 88 16.13 22.08 -4.50
N PHE A 89 16.03 20.78 -4.22
CA PHE A 89 14.77 20.11 -3.93
C PHE A 89 14.34 20.25 -2.46
N ALA A 90 15.26 20.61 -1.57
CA ALA A 90 15.03 20.68 -0.13
C ALA A 90 13.84 21.57 0.30
N THR A 91 13.56 22.65 -0.41
CA THR A 91 12.41 23.53 -0.08
C THR A 91 11.08 22.84 -0.35
N VAL A 92 10.96 22.14 -1.48
CA VAL A 92 9.74 21.40 -1.84
C VAL A 92 9.54 20.22 -0.89
N ALA A 93 10.61 19.46 -0.62
CA ALA A 93 10.61 18.36 0.34
C ALA A 93 10.13 18.80 1.74
N ARG A 94 10.60 19.96 2.23
CA ARG A 94 10.14 20.53 3.51
C ARG A 94 8.66 20.91 3.49
N LEU A 95 8.15 21.45 2.38
CA LEU A 95 6.74 21.79 2.25
C LEU A 95 5.87 20.54 2.31
N TYR A 96 6.24 19.49 1.56
CA TYR A 96 5.56 18.19 1.59
C TYR A 96 5.55 17.59 3.00
N ASN A 97 6.72 17.54 3.66
CA ASN A 97 6.84 16.97 5.00
C ASN A 97 6.07 17.78 6.05
N ALA A 98 6.02 19.12 5.92
CA ALA A 98 5.23 19.96 6.80
C ALA A 98 3.73 19.76 6.58
N GLY A 99 3.27 19.68 5.32
CA GLY A 99 1.86 19.45 4.98
C GLY A 99 1.34 18.08 5.43
N THR A 100 2.22 17.09 5.52
CA THR A 100 1.90 15.72 5.96
C THR A 100 2.28 15.46 7.42
N ALA A 101 2.79 16.46 8.15
CA ALA A 101 3.20 16.35 9.56
C ALA A 101 2.10 15.78 10.46
N ILE A 102 0.86 16.17 10.20
CA ILE A 102 -0.33 15.77 10.94
C ILE A 102 -0.58 14.25 10.97
N LEU A 103 0.00 13.50 10.02
CA LEU A 103 -0.13 12.05 9.94
C LEU A 103 0.83 11.29 10.87
N ILE A 104 1.86 11.93 11.42
CA ILE A 104 2.77 11.27 12.39
C ILE A 104 2.00 10.92 13.66
N GLU A 105 1.24 11.89 14.18
CA GLU A 105 0.41 11.70 15.38
C GLU A 105 -0.73 10.71 15.13
N ALA A 106 -1.14 10.51 13.87
CA ALA A 106 -2.14 9.50 13.55
C ALA A 106 -1.65 8.06 13.73
N VAL A 107 -0.35 7.80 13.63
CA VAL A 107 0.22 6.45 13.74
C VAL A 107 -0.05 5.83 15.12
N SER A 108 -0.02 6.64 16.19
CA SER A 108 -0.32 6.12 17.53
C SER A 108 -1.73 5.55 17.61
N ASP A 109 -2.68 6.10 16.86
CA ASP A 109 -4.08 5.70 16.88
C ASP A 109 -4.32 4.45 16.03
N PHE A 110 -3.51 4.22 14.98
CA PHE A 110 -3.57 2.98 14.20
C PHE A 110 -3.07 1.76 14.99
N GLY A 111 -2.22 1.99 15.99
CA GLY A 111 -1.72 0.95 16.91
C GLY A 111 -2.66 0.61 18.07
N ASP A 112 -3.78 1.35 18.23
CA ASP A 112 -4.78 1.05 19.26
C ASP A 112 -5.79 0.01 18.73
N PRO A 113 -5.89 -1.19 19.34
CA PRO A 113 -6.73 -2.29 18.88
C PRO A 113 -8.23 -2.01 19.06
N ALA A 114 -8.77 -1.10 18.24
CA ALA A 114 -10.19 -1.03 17.91
C ALA A 114 -10.67 -2.25 17.09
N SER A 115 -9.91 -3.36 17.08
CA SER A 115 -10.46 -4.69 16.77
C SER A 115 -11.44 -5.15 17.86
N ILE A 116 -11.42 -4.55 19.06
CA ILE A 116 -12.36 -4.85 20.14
C ILE A 116 -13.65 -4.02 20.03
N ASP A 117 -13.60 -2.80 19.49
CA ASP A 117 -14.77 -1.90 19.42
C ASP A 117 -15.75 -2.21 18.27
N PHE A 118 -15.29 -2.93 17.24
CA PHE A 118 -16.18 -3.38 16.17
C PHE A 118 -17.13 -4.50 16.65
N GLU A 119 -16.66 -5.39 17.54
CA GLU A 119 -17.45 -6.50 18.09
C GLU A 119 -18.65 -6.03 18.94
N ASN A 120 -18.57 -4.83 19.53
CA ASN A 120 -19.64 -4.27 20.38
C ASN A 120 -20.71 -3.48 19.59
N GLY A 121 -20.68 -3.53 18.24
CA GLY A 121 -21.68 -2.88 17.38
C GLY A 121 -21.57 -1.34 17.29
N GLY A 122 -20.73 -0.71 18.13
CA GLY A 122 -20.45 0.72 18.10
C GLY A 122 -19.33 1.14 17.14
N GLY A 123 -18.41 0.22 16.80
CA GLY A 123 -17.22 0.52 16.02
C GLY A 123 -17.49 1.05 14.61
N ALA A 124 -18.53 0.57 13.93
CA ALA A 124 -18.87 1.03 12.58
C ALA A 124 -19.34 2.50 12.56
N VAL A 125 -20.26 2.87 13.46
CA VAL A 125 -20.79 4.24 13.54
C VAL A 125 -19.72 5.19 14.08
N ALA A 126 -18.92 4.74 15.06
CA ALA A 126 -17.78 5.50 15.55
C ALA A 126 -16.75 5.77 14.45
N PHE A 127 -16.41 4.76 13.63
CA PHE A 127 -15.53 4.92 12.48
C PHE A 127 -16.08 5.94 11.47
N LEU A 128 -17.34 5.80 11.07
CA LEU A 128 -17.96 6.75 10.13
C LEU A 128 -17.97 8.19 10.67
N ARG A 129 -18.18 8.36 11.97
CA ARG A 129 -18.16 9.67 12.64
C ARG A 129 -16.76 10.27 12.69
N THR A 130 -15.75 9.51 13.12
CA THR A 130 -14.36 10.01 13.19
C THR A 130 -13.79 10.32 11.81
N ARG A 131 -14.32 9.71 10.75
CA ARG A 131 -13.95 9.96 9.35
C ARG A 131 -14.76 11.07 8.68
N GLY A 132 -15.65 11.75 9.42
CA GLY A 132 -16.43 12.89 8.92
C GLY A 132 -17.59 12.53 7.99
N LEU A 133 -17.99 11.26 7.93
CA LEU A 133 -19.13 10.79 7.12
C LEU A 133 -20.48 10.92 7.85
N LEU A 134 -20.43 11.08 9.17
CA LEU A 134 -21.60 11.35 10.02
C LEU A 134 -21.35 12.61 10.85
N THR A 135 -22.42 13.37 11.09
CA THR A 135 -22.37 14.48 12.05
C THR A 135 -22.26 13.93 13.47
N GLU A 136 -21.72 14.73 14.38
CA GLU A 136 -21.50 14.33 15.78
C GLU A 136 -22.82 13.93 16.47
N GLU A 137 -23.90 14.66 16.16
CA GLU A 137 -25.23 14.46 16.72
C GLU A 137 -26.04 13.35 16.02
N ALA A 138 -25.58 12.82 14.88
CA ALA A 138 -26.32 11.78 14.18
C ALA A 138 -26.26 10.45 14.96
N PRO A 139 -27.41 9.81 15.24
CA PRO A 139 -27.45 8.50 15.88
C PRO A 139 -26.85 7.40 14.99
N GLY A 140 -26.88 7.59 13.67
CA GLY A 140 -26.29 6.70 12.68
C GLY A 140 -26.71 7.10 11.26
N PRO A 141 -26.24 6.38 10.23
CA PRO A 141 -26.70 6.59 8.86
C PRO A 141 -28.19 6.28 8.73
N ALA A 142 -28.88 6.99 7.84
CA ALA A 142 -30.31 6.77 7.59
C ALA A 142 -30.56 5.40 6.93
N ASP A 143 -31.75 4.85 7.13
CA ASP A 143 -32.15 3.59 6.51
C ASP A 143 -32.12 3.70 4.98
N GLY A 144 -31.46 2.74 4.33
CA GLY A 144 -31.29 2.73 2.88
C GLY A 144 -30.28 3.75 2.35
N GLN A 145 -29.53 4.43 3.22
CA GLN A 145 -28.53 5.41 2.80
C GLN A 145 -27.30 4.72 2.20
N THR A 146 -26.90 5.16 1.00
CA THR A 146 -25.58 4.82 0.44
C THR A 146 -24.59 5.91 0.81
N LEU A 147 -23.55 5.53 1.55
CA LEU A 147 -22.43 6.40 1.90
C LEU A 147 -21.29 6.21 0.90
N LYS A 148 -20.77 7.32 0.38
CA LYS A 148 -19.59 7.35 -0.50
C LYS A 148 -18.44 8.02 0.22
N PHE A 149 -17.27 7.40 0.18
CA PHE A 149 -16.03 7.99 0.64
C PHE A 149 -15.55 8.95 -0.45
N ARG A 150 -15.61 10.25 -0.20
CA ARG A 150 -15.22 11.30 -1.17
C ARG A 150 -14.07 12.11 -0.61
N ASP A 151 -13.72 13.21 -1.27
CA ASP A 151 -12.67 14.16 -0.89
C ASP A 151 -12.76 14.64 0.58
N ASN A 152 -13.98 14.69 1.14
CA ASN A 152 -14.24 15.08 2.53
C ASN A 152 -13.94 13.99 3.56
N PHE A 153 -13.63 12.76 3.15
CA PHE A 153 -13.23 11.68 4.04
C PHE A 153 -11.98 12.11 4.83
N LEU A 154 -12.03 12.03 6.15
CA LEU A 154 -10.91 12.42 6.99
C LEU A 154 -9.97 11.24 7.20
N VAL A 155 -8.83 11.22 6.53
CA VAL A 155 -7.76 10.25 6.76
C VAL A 155 -7.26 10.38 8.20
N ALA A 156 -7.30 9.27 8.92
CA ALA A 156 -7.04 9.16 10.34
C ALA A 156 -7.81 10.17 11.22
N GLY A 157 -8.94 10.68 10.72
CA GLY A 157 -9.74 11.71 11.39
C GLY A 157 -9.10 13.10 11.43
N ARG A 158 -8.02 13.34 10.66
CA ARG A 158 -7.21 14.57 10.78
C ARG A 158 -7.14 15.40 9.50
N ILE A 159 -6.91 14.77 8.35
CA ILE A 159 -6.75 15.47 7.06
C ILE A 159 -7.76 14.98 6.04
N ARG A 160 -8.32 15.88 5.24
CA ARG A 160 -9.22 15.51 4.14
C ARG A 160 -8.47 14.71 3.08
N LEU A 161 -9.06 13.63 2.61
CA LEU A 161 -8.50 12.73 1.60
C LEU A 161 -8.15 13.50 0.33
N GLY A 162 -9.06 14.33 -0.19
CA GLY A 162 -8.78 15.11 -1.40
C GLY A 162 -7.56 16.02 -1.23
N THR A 163 -7.48 16.73 -0.10
CA THR A 163 -6.33 17.61 0.20
C THR A 163 -5.01 16.83 0.32
N LEU A 164 -5.05 15.62 0.87
CA LEU A 164 -3.86 14.76 0.95
C LEU A 164 -3.43 14.27 -0.44
N LEU A 165 -4.37 13.80 -1.26
CA LEU A 165 -4.07 13.32 -2.61
C LEU A 165 -3.58 14.45 -3.51
N ASP A 166 -4.15 15.66 -3.42
CA ASP A 166 -3.67 16.84 -4.14
C ASP A 166 -2.21 17.18 -3.77
N LEU A 167 -1.87 17.09 -2.47
CA LEU A 167 -0.51 17.35 -1.99
C LEU A 167 0.47 16.28 -2.48
N VAL A 168 0.07 15.01 -2.45
CA VAL A 168 0.87 13.86 -2.91
C VAL A 168 1.10 13.95 -4.42
N ALA A 169 0.04 14.20 -5.21
CA ALA A 169 0.12 14.34 -6.66
C ALA A 169 1.00 15.53 -7.06
N MET A 170 0.79 16.71 -6.46
CA MET A 170 1.63 17.89 -6.73
C MET A 170 3.11 17.64 -6.40
N TYR A 171 3.38 16.88 -5.33
CA TYR A 171 4.75 16.54 -4.95
C TYR A 171 5.38 15.55 -5.95
N LEU A 172 4.62 14.57 -6.41
CA LEU A 172 5.03 13.64 -7.47
C LEU A 172 5.33 14.39 -8.77
N ASP A 173 4.42 15.25 -9.25
CA ASP A 173 4.63 16.08 -10.45
C ASP A 173 5.90 16.93 -10.36
N THR A 174 6.19 17.46 -9.16
CA THR A 174 7.40 18.25 -8.92
C THR A 174 8.65 17.37 -8.92
N LEU A 175 8.57 16.15 -8.39
CA LEU A 175 9.65 15.16 -8.42
C LEU A 175 9.97 14.75 -9.85
N GLU A 176 8.95 14.46 -10.65
CA GLU A 176 9.06 14.12 -12.06
C GLU A 176 9.70 15.25 -12.85
N THR A 177 9.21 16.49 -12.67
CA THR A 177 9.76 17.65 -13.37
C THR A 177 11.22 17.94 -13.00
N HIS A 178 11.60 17.72 -11.74
CA HIS A 178 12.96 18.03 -11.26
C HIS A 178 13.98 16.95 -11.64
N PHE A 179 13.58 15.67 -11.63
CA PHE A 179 14.47 14.54 -11.88
C PHE A 179 14.29 13.87 -13.24
N ASP A 180 13.31 14.29 -14.04
CA ASP A 180 13.02 13.76 -15.38
C ASP A 180 12.73 12.24 -15.38
N LEU A 181 11.99 11.77 -14.37
CA LEU A 181 11.82 10.35 -14.01
C LEU A 181 11.20 9.47 -15.10
N PHE A 182 10.32 10.02 -15.92
CA PHE A 182 9.53 9.28 -16.93
C PHE A 182 9.77 9.79 -18.35
N SER A 183 10.94 10.36 -18.62
CA SER A 183 11.30 10.73 -19.99
C SER A 183 11.35 9.49 -20.89
N ASP A 184 10.78 9.59 -22.09
CA ASP A 184 10.74 8.52 -23.11
C ASP A 184 12.13 8.10 -23.66
N VAL A 185 13.21 8.68 -23.11
CA VAL A 185 14.58 8.34 -23.46
C VAL A 185 14.96 7.12 -22.64
N ALA A 186 14.66 5.94 -23.18
CA ALA A 186 14.97 4.64 -22.61
C ALA A 186 16.36 4.65 -21.92
N THR A 187 16.35 4.53 -20.60
CA THR A 187 17.53 4.26 -19.78
C THR A 187 18.02 2.86 -20.14
N GLU A 188 18.83 2.73 -21.19
CA GLU A 188 19.68 1.56 -21.35
C GLU A 188 20.63 1.55 -20.16
N PRO A 189 20.65 0.49 -19.33
CA PRO A 189 21.65 0.39 -18.28
C PRO A 189 23.02 0.36 -18.96
N ASP A 190 23.80 1.41 -18.70
CA ASP A 190 25.16 1.59 -19.21
C ASP A 190 26.03 0.46 -18.65
N LEU A 191 26.01 -0.69 -19.34
CA LEU A 191 26.97 -1.77 -19.15
C LEU A 191 28.33 -1.18 -19.47
N LEU A 192 29.13 -0.93 -18.42
CA LEU A 192 30.49 -0.43 -18.52
C LEU A 192 31.25 -1.14 -19.67
N PRO A 193 32.00 -0.40 -20.52
CA PRO A 193 32.76 -1.00 -21.60
C PRO A 193 33.97 -1.74 -20.98
N GLY A 194 33.80 -3.03 -20.75
CA GLY A 194 34.82 -3.92 -20.20
C GLY A 194 34.53 -5.37 -20.53
N GLU A 195 34.98 -5.79 -21.71
CA GLU A 195 35.35 -7.17 -22.10
C GLU A 195 34.42 -8.31 -21.66
N ILE A 196 33.48 -8.68 -22.54
CA ILE A 196 33.20 -10.10 -22.76
C ILE A 196 33.62 -10.39 -24.20
N ASP A 197 34.81 -10.99 -24.34
CA ASP A 197 35.30 -11.56 -25.59
C ASP A 197 34.42 -12.78 -25.93
N PRO A 198 33.65 -12.77 -27.03
CA PRO A 198 32.76 -13.88 -27.38
C PRO A 198 33.50 -15.16 -27.82
N ASP A 199 34.83 -15.15 -27.92
CA ASP A 199 35.63 -16.29 -28.44
C ASP A 199 36.26 -17.21 -27.37
N ALA A 200 36.01 -17.01 -26.07
CA ALA A 200 36.65 -17.81 -25.01
C ALA A 200 35.89 -19.06 -24.53
N VAL A 201 34.78 -19.47 -25.18
CA VAL A 201 34.08 -20.73 -24.84
C VAL A 201 34.50 -21.85 -25.79
N GLN A 202 35.71 -22.40 -25.58
CA GLN A 202 36.05 -23.72 -26.11
C GLN A 202 35.42 -24.80 -25.24
N LEU A 203 34.32 -25.39 -25.73
CA LEU A 203 33.78 -26.64 -25.23
C LEU A 203 34.64 -27.78 -25.77
N ASP A 204 35.39 -28.45 -24.89
CA ASP A 204 36.16 -29.66 -25.20
C ASP A 204 35.23 -30.89 -25.15
N PRO A 205 35.03 -31.63 -26.26
CA PRO A 205 34.16 -32.81 -26.28
C PRO A 205 34.99 -34.09 -26.24
N SER A 206 35.53 -34.46 -25.08
CA SER A 206 35.98 -35.85 -24.86
C SER A 206 36.19 -36.17 -23.38
N SER A 207 35.24 -36.87 -22.76
CA SER A 207 35.55 -37.99 -21.86
C SER A 207 34.28 -38.77 -21.53
N THR A 208 34.12 -39.88 -22.24
CA THR A 208 33.15 -40.95 -22.02
C THR A 208 33.51 -41.76 -20.77
N GLY A 209 32.51 -42.23 -20.02
CA GLY A 209 32.61 -43.32 -19.03
C GLY A 209 31.42 -43.30 -18.08
N GLY A 210 30.31 -43.99 -18.41
CA GLY A 210 29.98 -45.33 -17.89
C GLY A 210 29.17 -45.19 -16.59
N ILE A 211 27.95 -45.72 -16.44
CA ILE A 211 27.66 -47.15 -16.25
C ILE A 211 26.13 -47.38 -16.16
N GLU A 212 25.72 -48.49 -16.76
CA GLU A 212 24.55 -49.39 -16.58
C GLU A 212 23.09 -48.92 -16.52
N LEU A 213 22.34 -49.58 -17.41
CA LEU A 213 20.90 -49.78 -17.46
C LEU A 213 20.50 -50.86 -16.44
N ASP A 214 19.36 -50.66 -15.76
CA ASP A 214 18.49 -51.78 -15.39
C ASP A 214 17.04 -51.29 -15.29
N GLU A 215 16.18 -51.77 -16.20
CA GLU A 215 14.72 -51.78 -16.02
C GLU A 215 14.35 -53.18 -15.48
N PRO A 216 13.28 -53.32 -14.68
CA PRO A 216 12.03 -53.73 -15.34
C PRO A 216 10.71 -53.25 -14.68
N SER A 217 9.74 -53.03 -15.58
CA SER A 217 8.36 -53.56 -15.53
C SER A 217 7.35 -53.03 -14.49
N ALA A 218 6.48 -52.15 -14.99
CA ALA A 218 5.00 -52.19 -14.99
C ALA A 218 4.23 -52.90 -13.85
N ALA A 219 3.36 -52.12 -13.18
CA ALA A 219 1.97 -52.49 -12.88
C ALA A 219 1.12 -51.22 -12.62
N ALA A 220 -0.12 -51.27 -13.09
CA ALA A 220 -1.11 -50.19 -13.11
C ALA A 220 -2.01 -50.15 -11.86
N GLN A 221 -2.94 -49.16 -11.86
CA GLN A 221 -4.14 -48.97 -11.01
C GLN A 221 -3.91 -48.28 -9.66
N GLU A 222 -4.77 -47.41 -9.11
CA GLU A 222 -6.04 -46.78 -9.50
C GLU A 222 -6.30 -45.64 -8.48
N ALA A 223 -7.04 -44.60 -8.90
CA ALA A 223 -7.94 -43.71 -8.15
C ALA A 223 -7.75 -43.42 -6.63
N SER A 224 -7.70 -42.13 -6.27
CA SER A 224 -8.63 -41.54 -5.29
C SER A 224 -8.52 -40.02 -5.22
N ASP A 225 -9.68 -39.36 -5.21
CA ASP A 225 -9.92 -37.97 -4.80
C ASP A 225 -9.20 -37.58 -3.50
N ASP A 226 -8.67 -36.37 -3.43
CA ASP A 226 -8.86 -35.54 -2.23
C ASP A 226 -8.80 -34.05 -2.59
N CYS A 227 -9.85 -33.32 -2.20
CA CYS A 227 -9.98 -31.88 -2.37
C CYS A 227 -9.16 -31.18 -1.28
N THR A 228 -8.11 -30.44 -1.65
CA THR A 228 -7.47 -29.51 -0.72
C THR A 228 -8.06 -28.11 -0.93
N GLU A 229 -8.78 -27.64 0.08
CA GLU A 229 -9.27 -26.28 0.23
C GLU A 229 -8.09 -25.30 0.29
N GLU A 230 -7.98 -24.42 -0.72
CA GLU A 230 -7.14 -23.22 -0.64
C GLU A 230 -7.93 -22.13 0.09
N ASP A 231 -7.74 -22.03 1.40
CA ASP A 231 -8.18 -20.88 2.18
C ASP A 231 -7.09 -20.52 3.21
N GLY A 232 -6.10 -19.72 2.77
CA GLY A 232 -4.95 -19.42 3.61
C GLY A 232 -4.07 -18.22 3.20
N ALA A 233 -4.38 -17.49 2.13
CA ALA A 233 -3.47 -16.47 1.61
C ALA A 233 -3.73 -15.02 2.09
N MET A 234 -4.85 -14.72 2.76
CA MET A 234 -5.22 -13.32 3.08
C MET A 234 -4.72 -12.81 4.46
N SER A 235 -4.15 -13.67 5.31
CA SER A 235 -3.68 -13.26 6.66
C SER A 235 -2.26 -12.67 6.67
N SER A 236 -1.42 -13.06 5.70
CA SER A 236 0.00 -12.69 5.65
C SER A 236 0.22 -11.19 5.43
N ASP A 237 -0.56 -10.58 4.54
CA ASP A 237 -0.35 -9.18 4.16
C ASP A 237 -0.78 -8.20 5.26
N ALA A 238 -1.82 -8.54 6.02
CA ALA A 238 -2.29 -7.73 7.14
C ALA A 238 -1.29 -7.73 8.31
N ASP A 239 -0.65 -8.86 8.58
CA ASP A 239 0.38 -8.95 9.63
C ASP A 239 1.70 -8.30 9.16
N SER A 240 2.06 -8.41 7.88
CA SER A 240 3.20 -7.68 7.31
C SER A 240 3.03 -6.15 7.37
N LEU A 241 1.80 -5.64 7.17
CA LEU A 241 1.50 -4.21 7.29
C LEU A 241 1.56 -3.75 8.75
N ARG A 242 1.13 -4.58 9.71
CA ARG A 242 1.23 -4.29 11.14
C ARG A 242 2.67 -4.20 11.61
N ASP A 243 3.53 -5.12 11.16
CA ASP A 243 4.95 -5.09 11.48
C ASP A 243 5.63 -3.86 10.87
N ALA A 244 5.30 -3.50 9.62
CA ALA A 244 5.80 -2.27 9.00
C ALA A 244 5.36 -1.00 9.75
N LEU A 245 4.11 -0.94 10.23
CA LEU A 245 3.61 0.18 11.02
C LEU A 245 4.25 0.26 12.41
N LEU A 246 4.56 -0.88 13.04
CA LEU A 246 5.32 -0.94 14.30
C LEU A 246 6.76 -0.47 14.11
N GLU A 247 7.40 -0.83 13.01
CA GLU A 247 8.75 -0.38 12.67
C GLU A 247 8.79 1.15 12.45
N VAL A 248 7.83 1.69 11.70
CA VAL A 248 7.68 3.15 11.50
C VAL A 248 7.42 3.86 12.83
N ARG A 249 6.56 3.32 13.70
CA ARG A 249 6.31 3.88 15.05
C ARG A 249 7.59 3.93 15.89
N ASN A 250 8.40 2.87 15.86
CA ASN A 250 9.64 2.81 16.61
C ASN A 250 10.69 3.79 16.08
N LEU A 251 10.74 4.01 14.76
CA LEU A 251 11.62 5.00 14.12
C LEU A 251 11.21 6.44 14.49
N VAL A 252 9.91 6.74 14.49
CA VAL A 252 9.39 8.06 14.90
C VAL A 252 9.67 8.34 16.38
N ALA A 253 9.57 7.33 17.25
CA ALA A 253 9.84 7.48 18.68
C ALA A 253 11.33 7.75 19.00
N LEU A 254 12.24 7.38 18.10
CA LEU A 254 13.67 7.63 18.24
C LEU A 254 14.07 9.05 17.82
N ASP A 255 13.32 9.68 16.91
CA ASP A 255 13.60 11.04 16.40
C ASP A 255 13.09 12.16 17.33
N GLN A 256 12.32 11.81 18.38
CA GLN A 256 11.81 12.73 19.41
C GLN A 256 12.64 12.77 20.71
N ARG A 257 13.83 12.14 20.74
CA ARG A 257 14.78 12.17 21.86
C ARG A 257 16.05 12.94 21.51
#